data_AF-A0A200J8J8-F1
#
_entry.id   AF-A0A200J8J8-F1
#
_cell.length_a   1.000
_cell.length_b   1.000
_cell.length_c   1.000
_cell.angle_alpha   90.00
_cell.angle_beta   90.00
_cell.angle_gamma   90.00
#
_symmetry.space_group_name_H-M   'P 1'
#
loop_
_entity.id
_entity.type
_entity.pdbx_description
1 polymer ?
#
loop_
_entity_poly.entity_id
_entity_poly.type
_entity_poly.pdbx_seq_one_letter_code
_entity_poly.pdbx_strand_id
1 'polypeptide(L)'
;MQKKERDQLKEMTKKQQEWASLKYLILSKSQNDYNAIRKLVSEKEWNEEKEALFQSYLQHALTLPDDKGSKLNAYQHVWGYFKKLATAEERKTYSKLLDDFSLENDQLWLFLKELILTYDEPYLRNSKLFFP
;
A
#
# COMPACT_ATOMS: atom_id res chain seq x y z
N MET A 1 14.14 22.54 -24.46
CA MET A 1 13.06 21.54 -24.57
C MET A 1 13.43 20.23 -23.86
N GLN A 2 14.54 19.56 -24.21
CA GLN A 2 14.93 18.26 -23.62
C GLN A 2 15.18 18.24 -22.09
N LYS A 3 15.63 19.33 -21.46
CA LYS A 3 15.88 19.36 -20.01
C LYS A 3 14.59 19.32 -19.18
N LYS A 4 13.58 20.11 -19.56
CA LYS A 4 12.29 20.22 -18.87
C LYS A 4 11.53 18.89 -18.88
N GLU A 5 11.55 18.19 -20.02
CA GLU A 5 10.94 16.86 -20.16
C GLU A 5 11.64 15.80 -19.30
N ARG A 6 12.98 15.82 -19.23
CA ARG A 6 13.74 14.93 -18.35
C ARG A 6 13.47 15.19 -16.87
N ASP A 7 13.36 16.45 -16.47
CA ASP A 7 13.08 16.81 -15.08
C ASP A 7 11.65 16.41 -14.67
N GLN A 8 10.67 16.60 -15.57
CA GLN A 8 9.29 16.12 -15.39
C GLN A 8 9.22 14.59 -15.25
N LEU A 9 9.95 13.84 -16.09
CA LEU A 9 9.98 12.37 -16.02
C LEU A 9 10.59 11.87 -14.69
N LYS A 10 11.64 12.53 -14.21
CA LYS A 10 12.25 12.20 -12.92
C LYS A 10 11.29 12.43 -11.76
N GLU A 11 10.59 13.56 -11.75
CA GLU A 11 9.63 13.87 -10.69
C GLU A 11 8.47 12.87 -10.69
N MET A 12 7.92 12.55 -11.87
CA MET A 12 6.89 11.54 -12.00
C MET A 12 7.34 10.17 -11.47
N THR A 13 8.55 9.74 -11.81
CA THR A 13 9.11 8.47 -11.34
C THR A 13 9.23 8.46 -9.81
N LYS A 14 9.72 9.56 -9.22
CA LYS A 14 9.83 9.72 -7.76
C LYS A 14 8.46 9.62 -7.09
N LYS A 15 7.44 10.27 -7.65
CA LYS A 15 6.07 10.25 -7.11
C LYS A 15 5.40 8.88 -7.24
N GLN A 16 5.67 8.16 -8.31
CA GLN A 16 5.23 6.77 -8.46
C GLN A 16 5.89 5.84 -7.43
N GLN A 17 7.17 6.05 -7.12
CA GLN A 17 7.88 5.30 -6.08
C GLN A 17 7.36 5.63 -4.68
N GLU A 18 7.16 6.92 -4.38
CA GLU A 18 6.54 7.38 -3.14
C GLU A 18 5.15 6.75 -2.96
N TRP A 19 4.30 6.84 -3.99
CA TRP A 19 2.98 6.22 -3.98
C TRP A 19 3.04 4.70 -3.80
N ALA A 20 3.95 4.01 -4.49
CA ALA A 20 4.11 2.57 -4.37
C ALA A 20 4.37 2.12 -2.92
N SER A 21 5.17 2.89 -2.17
CA SER A 21 5.48 2.63 -0.76
C SER A 21 4.27 2.85 0.16
N LEU A 22 3.42 3.82 -0.16
CA LEU A 22 2.30 4.27 0.68
C LEU A 22 0.98 3.58 0.38
N LYS A 23 0.79 3.05 -0.83
CA LYS A 23 -0.54 2.67 -1.32
C LYS A 23 -1.30 1.69 -0.41
N TYR A 24 -0.64 0.72 0.22
CA TYR A 24 -1.32 -0.22 1.12
C TYR A 24 -1.58 0.36 2.51
N LEU A 25 -0.75 1.31 2.97
CA LEU A 25 -1.02 2.07 4.19
C LEU A 25 -2.24 2.99 3.99
N ILE A 26 -2.36 3.63 2.83
CA ILE A 26 -3.54 4.46 2.53
C ILE A 26 -4.77 3.58 2.33
N LEU A 27 -4.63 2.44 1.65
CA LEU A 27 -5.72 1.49 1.48
C LEU A 27 -6.24 0.94 2.81
N SER A 28 -5.35 0.72 3.79
CA SER A 28 -5.74 0.24 5.12
C SER A 28 -6.51 1.27 5.95
N LYS A 29 -6.49 2.54 5.51
CA LYS A 29 -7.17 3.68 6.15
C LYS A 29 -8.41 4.15 5.38
N SER A 30 -8.33 4.23 4.06
CA SER A 30 -9.37 4.81 3.21
C SER A 30 -9.25 4.32 1.77
N GLN A 31 -10.22 3.51 1.35
CA GLN A 31 -10.36 3.10 -0.06
C GLN A 31 -10.59 4.30 -0.98
N ASN A 32 -11.28 5.34 -0.49
CA ASN A 32 -11.59 6.54 -1.27
C ASN A 32 -10.33 7.35 -1.56
N ASP A 33 -9.51 7.62 -0.53
CA ASP A 33 -8.24 8.35 -0.71
C ASP A 33 -7.26 7.53 -1.54
N TYR A 34 -7.24 6.20 -1.36
CA TYR A 34 -6.45 5.31 -2.21
C TYR A 34 -6.80 5.46 -3.69
N ASN A 35 -8.10 5.46 -4.02
CA ASN A 35 -8.57 5.59 -5.39
C ASN A 35 -8.28 6.98 -5.96
N ALA A 36 -8.44 8.04 -5.16
CA ALA A 36 -8.13 9.41 -5.56
C ALA A 36 -6.64 9.58 -5.89
N ILE A 37 -5.75 9.11 -5.01
CA ILE A 37 -4.31 9.17 -5.23
C ILE A 37 -3.88 8.30 -6.42
N ARG A 38 -4.43 7.08 -6.53
CA ARG A 38 -4.14 6.18 -7.66
C ARG A 38 -4.46 6.84 -8.99
N LYS A 39 -5.59 7.54 -9.09
CA LYS A 39 -5.96 8.30 -10.29
C LYS A 39 -4.95 9.42 -10.55
N LEU A 40 -4.65 10.22 -9.52
CA LEU A 40 -3.74 11.35 -9.60
C LEU A 40 -2.34 10.98 -10.13
N VAL A 41 -1.78 9.88 -9.64
CA VAL A 41 -0.43 9.38 -9.99
C VAL A 41 -0.40 8.66 -11.35
N SER A 42 -1.55 8.31 -11.92
CA SER A 42 -1.64 7.65 -13.23
C SER A 42 -1.60 8.59 -14.44
N GLU A 43 -1.73 9.90 -14.20
CA GLU A 43 -1.77 10.93 -15.24
C GLU A 43 -0.36 11.37 -15.69
N LYS A 44 -0.22 11.90 -16.91
CA LYS A 44 1.07 12.08 -17.61
C LYS A 44 1.96 13.23 -17.10
N GLU A 45 1.49 14.05 -16.17
CA GLU A 45 2.21 15.24 -15.68
C GLU A 45 2.03 15.43 -14.19
N TRP A 46 3.09 15.90 -13.51
CA TRP A 46 3.07 16.26 -12.09
C TRP A 46 3.30 17.76 -11.94
N ASN A 47 2.42 18.42 -11.20
CA ASN A 47 2.45 19.86 -10.96
C ASN A 47 2.13 20.17 -9.49
N GLU A 48 2.22 21.45 -9.11
CA GLU A 48 2.02 21.90 -7.73
C GLU A 48 0.60 21.63 -7.21
N GLU A 49 -0.42 21.75 -8.07
CA GLU A 49 -1.80 21.45 -7.71
C GLU A 49 -1.99 19.96 -7.35
N LYS A 50 -1.40 19.07 -8.15
CA LYS A 50 -1.40 17.63 -7.86
C LYS A 50 -0.62 17.31 -6.60
N GLU A 51 0.52 17.97 -6.37
CA GLU A 51 1.24 17.80 -5.12
C GLU A 51 0.37 18.17 -3.92
N ALA A 52 -0.33 19.31 -3.97
CA ALA A 52 -1.24 19.74 -2.90
C ALA A 52 -2.38 18.74 -2.68
N LEU A 53 -3.01 18.25 -3.76
CA LEU A 53 -4.06 17.22 -3.67
C LEU A 53 -3.53 15.91 -3.08
N PHE A 54 -2.36 15.46 -3.54
CA PHE A 54 -1.70 14.25 -3.05
C PHE A 54 -1.47 14.33 -1.54
N GLN A 55 -0.87 15.42 -1.06
CA GLN A 55 -0.63 15.63 0.37
C GLN A 55 -1.95 15.73 1.16
N SER A 56 -2.98 16.37 0.62
CA SER A 56 -4.29 16.45 1.26
C SER A 56 -4.93 15.08 1.46
N TYR A 57 -4.91 14.21 0.44
CA TYR A 57 -5.47 12.85 0.55
C TYR A 57 -4.64 11.97 1.51
N LEU A 58 -3.31 12.11 1.49
CA LEU A 58 -2.45 11.40 2.45
C LEU A 58 -2.75 11.80 3.89
N GLN A 59 -2.79 13.10 4.16
CA GLN A 59 -3.07 13.62 5.51
C GLN A 59 -4.46 13.18 5.98
N HIS A 60 -5.47 13.31 5.12
CA HIS A 60 -6.82 12.87 5.44
C HIS A 60 -6.84 11.38 5.84
N ALA A 61 -6.32 10.50 4.99
CA ALA A 61 -6.29 9.06 5.28
C ALA A 61 -5.54 8.73 6.58
N LEU A 62 -4.41 9.40 6.85
CA LEU A 62 -3.61 9.15 8.06
C LEU A 62 -4.27 9.65 9.35
N THR A 63 -5.21 10.61 9.27
CA THR A 63 -5.99 11.06 10.44
C THR A 63 -7.16 10.14 10.78
N LEU A 64 -7.56 9.24 9.87
CA LEU A 64 -8.67 8.33 10.12
C LEU A 64 -8.29 7.25 11.14
N PRO A 65 -9.22 6.89 12.04
CA PRO A 65 -9.02 5.78 12.95
C PRO A 65 -8.86 4.47 12.16
N ASP A 66 -8.27 3.47 12.79
CA ASP A 66 -8.21 2.13 12.20
C ASP A 66 -9.63 1.56 12.06
N ASP A 67 -9.93 1.06 10.87
CA ASP A 67 -11.16 0.33 10.57
C ASP A 67 -10.81 -1.13 10.23
N LYS A 68 -11.55 -2.06 10.84
CA LYS A 68 -11.35 -3.50 10.66
C LYS A 68 -11.48 -3.89 9.18
N GLY A 69 -12.49 -3.38 8.50
CA GLY A 69 -12.76 -3.71 7.10
C GLY A 69 -11.65 -3.21 6.17
N SER A 70 -11.22 -1.97 6.37
CA SER A 70 -10.18 -1.32 5.58
C SER A 70 -8.82 -1.99 5.75
N LYS A 71 -8.42 -2.33 6.99
CA LYS A 71 -7.20 -3.12 7.23
C LYS A 71 -7.25 -4.49 6.57
N LEU A 72 -8.35 -5.23 6.75
CA LEU A 72 -8.53 -6.55 6.12
C LEU A 72 -8.42 -6.47 4.60
N ASN A 73 -9.05 -5.48 3.99
CA ASN A 73 -8.98 -5.25 2.56
C ASN A 73 -7.52 -5.06 2.10
N ALA A 74 -6.77 -4.20 2.78
CA ALA A 74 -5.34 -4.01 2.48
C ALA A 74 -4.53 -5.31 2.63
N TYR A 75 -4.77 -6.09 3.68
CA TYR A 75 -4.12 -7.38 3.90
C TYR A 75 -4.47 -8.43 2.84
N GLN A 76 -5.71 -8.46 2.35
CA GLN A 76 -6.12 -9.33 1.26
C GLN A 76 -5.44 -8.96 -0.06
N HIS A 77 -5.26 -7.66 -0.33
CA HIS A 77 -4.48 -7.21 -1.48
C HIS A 77 -3.01 -7.64 -1.40
N VAL A 78 -2.40 -7.54 -0.21
CA VAL A 78 -1.02 -8.00 0.03
C VAL A 78 -0.91 -9.53 -0.12
N TRP A 79 -1.87 -10.28 0.44
CA TRP A 79 -1.93 -11.73 0.28
C TRP A 79 -1.99 -12.19 -1.18
N GLY A 80 -2.57 -11.38 -2.08
CA GLY A 80 -2.59 -11.64 -3.51
C GLY A 80 -1.22 -11.93 -4.13
N TYR A 81 -0.13 -11.37 -3.57
CA TYR A 81 1.25 -11.62 -4.01
C TYR A 81 1.70 -13.05 -3.66
N PHE A 82 1.29 -13.55 -2.49
CA PHE A 82 1.73 -14.84 -1.97
C PHE A 82 0.81 -16.00 -2.34
N LYS A 83 -0.46 -15.75 -2.70
CA LYS A 83 -1.48 -16.79 -2.92
C LYS A 83 -1.02 -17.97 -3.79
N LYS A 84 -0.23 -17.70 -4.83
CA LYS A 84 0.31 -18.71 -5.76
C LYS A 84 1.65 -19.32 -5.32
N LEU A 85 2.39 -18.66 -4.43
CA LEU A 85 3.72 -19.05 -3.96
C LEU A 85 3.68 -19.80 -2.62
N ALA A 86 2.68 -19.46 -1.79
CA ALA A 86 2.48 -20.01 -0.46
C ALA A 86 2.39 -21.56 -0.50
N THR A 87 2.88 -22.18 0.55
CA THR A 87 2.68 -23.60 0.86
C THR A 87 1.24 -23.88 1.29
N ALA A 88 0.88 -25.17 1.38
CA ALA A 88 -0.43 -25.55 1.91
C ALA A 88 -0.61 -25.12 3.38
N GLU A 89 0.48 -25.17 4.17
CA GLU A 89 0.48 -24.75 5.57
C GLU A 89 0.28 -23.24 5.69
N GLU A 90 1.02 -22.42 4.95
CA GLU A 90 0.86 -20.96 4.96
C GLU A 90 -0.54 -20.54 4.50
N ARG A 91 -1.13 -21.21 3.50
CA ARG A 91 -2.53 -20.96 3.10
C ARG A 91 -3.51 -21.26 4.23
N LYS A 92 -3.29 -22.34 4.98
CA LYS A 92 -4.13 -22.72 6.12
C LYS A 92 -3.98 -21.71 7.27
N THR A 93 -2.76 -21.32 7.58
CA THR A 93 -2.46 -20.29 8.59
C THR A 93 -3.09 -18.96 8.21
N TYR A 94 -2.91 -18.50 6.97
CA TYR A 94 -3.55 -17.29 6.46
C TYR A 94 -5.07 -17.32 6.64
N SER A 95 -5.73 -18.41 6.23
CA SER A 95 -7.20 -18.52 6.34
C SER A 95 -7.66 -18.39 7.79
N LYS A 96 -6.97 -19.08 8.72
CA LYS A 96 -7.28 -19.00 10.14
C LYS A 96 -7.08 -17.58 10.70
N LEU A 97 -5.94 -16.95 10.38
CA LEU A 97 -5.64 -15.59 10.82
C LEU A 97 -6.60 -14.54 10.24
N LEU A 98 -7.12 -14.78 9.03
CA LEU A 98 -8.14 -13.95 8.42
C LEU A 98 -9.48 -14.03 9.16
N ASP A 99 -9.90 -15.25 9.53
CA ASP A 99 -11.13 -15.49 10.27
C ASP A 99 -11.06 -14.93 11.71
N ASP A 100 -9.91 -15.09 12.36
CA ASP A 100 -9.64 -14.66 13.74
C ASP A 100 -9.27 -13.17 13.86
N PHE A 101 -9.20 -12.43 12.75
CA PHE A 101 -8.69 -11.06 12.75
C PHE A 101 -9.52 -10.08 13.61
N SER A 102 -8.82 -9.33 14.46
CA SER A 102 -9.37 -8.17 15.18
C SER A 102 -8.33 -7.03 15.23
N LEU A 103 -8.79 -5.81 15.53
CA LEU A 103 -7.89 -4.66 15.64
C LEU A 103 -6.98 -4.75 16.88
N GLU A 104 -7.47 -5.41 17.93
CA GLU A 104 -6.76 -5.63 19.19
C GLU A 104 -5.71 -6.75 19.10
N ASN A 105 -5.90 -7.69 18.17
CA ASN A 105 -5.02 -8.84 17.97
C ASN A 105 -4.70 -9.06 16.48
N ASP A 106 -3.80 -8.24 15.94
CA ASP A 106 -3.41 -8.26 14.53
C ASP A 106 -2.23 -9.24 14.25
N GLN A 107 -2.46 -10.53 14.47
CA GLN A 107 -1.49 -11.58 14.10
C GLN A 107 -1.33 -11.71 12.58
N LEU A 108 -2.36 -11.32 11.82
CA LEU A 108 -2.34 -11.35 10.37
C LEU A 108 -1.27 -10.41 9.79
N TRP A 109 -1.08 -9.22 10.37
CA TRP A 109 -0.01 -8.31 10.00
C TRP A 109 1.37 -8.94 10.16
N LEU A 110 1.63 -9.60 11.30
CA LEU A 110 2.93 -10.23 11.58
C LEU A 110 3.21 -11.35 10.57
N PHE A 111 2.23 -12.22 10.35
CA PHE A 111 2.34 -13.29 9.38
C PHE A 111 2.61 -12.77 7.96
N LEU A 112 1.89 -11.74 7.50
CA LEU A 112 2.14 -11.15 6.19
C LEU A 112 3.52 -10.50 6.10
N LYS A 113 3.99 -9.86 7.17
CA LYS A 113 5.34 -9.29 7.25
C LYS A 113 6.42 -10.36 7.12
N GLU A 114 6.24 -11.50 7.77
CA GLU A 114 7.15 -12.65 7.64
C GLU A 114 7.16 -13.18 6.21
N LEU A 115 6.00 -13.34 5.56
CA LEU A 115 5.94 -13.74 4.16
C LEU A 115 6.68 -12.77 3.23
N ILE A 116 6.57 -11.44 3.46
CA ILE A 116 7.31 -10.44 2.68
C ILE A 116 8.82 -10.66 2.79
N LEU A 117 9.32 -10.99 3.98
CA LEU A 117 10.74 -11.25 4.21
C LEU A 117 11.17 -12.60 3.64
N THR A 118 10.35 -13.65 3.77
CA THR A 118 10.64 -15.01 3.31
C THR A 118 10.68 -15.11 1.78
N TYR A 119 9.69 -14.54 1.11
CA TYR A 119 9.60 -14.56 -0.36
C TYR A 119 10.39 -13.42 -1.02
N ASP A 120 11.00 -12.54 -0.22
CA ASP A 120 11.83 -11.43 -0.68
C ASP A 120 11.13 -10.49 -1.68
N GLU A 121 9.82 -10.28 -1.52
CA GLU A 121 9.01 -9.53 -2.50
C GLU A 121 9.43 -8.04 -2.54
N PRO A 122 10.16 -7.58 -3.58
CA PRO A 122 10.84 -6.28 -3.55
C PRO A 122 9.88 -5.11 -3.48
N TYR A 123 8.69 -5.29 -4.07
CA TYR A 123 7.66 -4.28 -4.08
C TYR A 123 7.06 -4.05 -2.68
N LEU A 124 6.93 -5.11 -1.88
CA LEU A 124 6.34 -5.06 -0.55
C LEU A 124 7.34 -4.71 0.55
N ARG A 125 8.65 -4.97 0.35
CA ARG A 125 9.71 -4.57 1.29
C ARG A 125 9.77 -3.07 1.56
N ASN A 126 9.34 -2.27 0.59
CA ASN A 126 9.29 -0.82 0.73
C ASN A 126 7.92 -0.32 1.24
N SER A 127 7.01 -1.21 1.63
CA SER A 127 5.67 -0.81 2.06
C SER A 127 5.66 -0.21 3.46
N LYS A 128 5.16 1.02 3.59
CA LYS A 128 4.98 1.72 4.86
C LYS A 128 3.94 1.10 5.78
N LEU A 129 3.12 0.18 5.28
CA LEU A 129 2.21 -0.60 6.12
C LEU A 129 2.94 -1.62 7.01
N PHE A 130 4.06 -2.18 6.55
CA PHE A 130 4.82 -3.23 7.26
C PHE A 130 6.19 -2.74 7.78
N PHE A 131 6.76 -1.73 7.11
CA PHE A 131 8.07 -1.15 7.37
C PHE A 131 7.98 0.39 7.41
N PRO A 132 7.33 0.97 8.45
CA PRO A 132 7.18 2.42 8.61
C PRO A 132 8.53 3.14 8.75
#